data_AF-A0A944Z878-F1
#
_entry.id   AF-A0A944Z878-F1
#
_cell.length_a   1.000
_cell.length_b   1.000
_cell.length_c   1.000
_cell.angle_alpha   90.00
_cell.angle_beta   90.00
_cell.angle_gamma   90.00
#
_symmetry.space_group_name_H-M   'P 1'
#
loop_
_entity.id
_entity.type
_entity.pdbx_description
1 polymer ?
#
loop_
_entity_poly.entity_id
_entity_poly.type
_entity_poly.pdbx_seq_one_letter_code
_entity_poly.pdbx_strand_id
1 'polypeptide(L)'
;MSKKRSRYLFIFTAPIIFIGLVNSGCFQLNKGSLWKGQSKSISKEERIDTLEEKVETLSYSLGTLTTENYELKKNFSELEAVKSQLNKEYTQIKSKQDALDKTQASNSITRNHLKGELAETKIALEKIKRQLVQMESEKSSLRAKLEILEATREANTQTEEAVDKTANIKTEKSHTDQSRKGLIKETQEKRKLSLVEDLLDKAIRLYREEHFEDAIEKWEEVLVLDPSKLEAKFNIEIAQDRIKEKQIQKDLEKTHIQKNR
;
A
#
# COMPACT_ATOMS: atom_id res chain seq x y z
N MET A 1 13.69 1.15 -36.20
CA MET A 1 12.47 0.88 -35.41
C MET A 1 12.24 2.01 -34.42
N SER A 2 10.98 2.36 -34.21
CA SER A 2 10.46 3.70 -33.88
C SER A 2 10.74 4.26 -32.48
N LYS A 3 11.21 5.52 -32.41
CA LYS A 3 10.94 6.44 -31.30
C LYS A 3 9.94 7.49 -31.78
N LYS A 4 8.68 7.41 -31.34
CA LYS A 4 7.72 8.52 -31.41
C LYS A 4 7.82 9.28 -30.09
N ARG A 5 8.40 10.49 -30.11
CA ARG A 5 8.19 11.49 -29.05
C ARG A 5 7.37 12.64 -29.63
N SER A 6 6.31 12.93 -28.92
CA SER A 6 5.22 13.83 -29.25
C SER A 6 5.70 15.28 -29.33
N ARG A 7 5.16 16.01 -30.30
CA ARG A 7 5.48 17.40 -30.63
C ARG A 7 4.58 18.31 -29.81
N TYR A 8 5.16 19.11 -28.93
CA TYR A 8 4.55 20.36 -28.49
C TYR A 8 5.63 21.41 -28.64
N LEU A 9 5.34 22.43 -29.47
CA LEU A 9 5.66 23.84 -29.23
C LEU A 9 5.35 24.64 -30.49
N PHE A 10 4.62 25.73 -30.26
CA PHE A 10 4.22 26.79 -31.20
C PHE A 10 3.17 26.41 -32.26
N ILE A 11 1.94 26.89 -32.03
CA ILE A 11 1.14 27.76 -32.91
C ILE A 11 -0.17 28.02 -32.18
N PHE A 12 -0.46 29.28 -31.84
CA PHE A 12 -1.74 29.96 -32.06
C PHE A 12 -1.65 31.36 -31.44
N THR A 13 -1.09 32.27 -32.22
CA THR A 13 -1.30 33.70 -32.08
C THR A 13 -2.59 34.11 -32.80
N ALA A 14 -3.39 34.94 -32.10
CA ALA A 14 -4.51 35.78 -32.56
C ALA A 14 -5.92 35.15 -32.66
N PRO A 15 -7.02 35.94 -32.58
CA PRO A 15 -7.24 37.25 -31.98
C PRO A 15 -8.43 37.24 -30.98
N ILE A 16 -8.49 38.23 -30.07
CA ILE A 16 -9.65 38.46 -29.19
C ILE A 16 -10.81 38.97 -30.07
N ILE A 17 -11.82 38.12 -30.24
CA ILE A 17 -13.07 38.45 -30.92
C ILE A 17 -13.93 39.30 -29.96
N PHE A 18 -14.14 40.55 -30.36
CA PHE A 18 -15.08 41.49 -29.76
C PHE A 18 -16.50 41.09 -30.20
N ILE A 19 -17.28 40.44 -29.33
CA ILE A 19 -18.74 40.28 -29.55
C ILE A 19 -19.46 40.58 -28.23
N GLY A 20 -20.03 41.77 -28.20
CA GLY A 20 -20.99 42.25 -27.20
C GLY A 20 -21.80 43.44 -27.75
N LEU A 21 -21.94 43.53 -29.07
CA LEU A 21 -22.96 44.34 -29.74
C LEU A 21 -23.84 43.34 -30.46
N VAL A 22 -25.06 43.13 -29.94
CA VAL A 22 -26.35 43.24 -30.63
C VAL A 22 -27.42 42.89 -29.59
N ASN A 23 -28.08 43.90 -29.04
CA ASN A 23 -29.51 43.77 -28.77
C ASN A 23 -30.20 44.93 -29.48
N SER A 24 -30.30 44.76 -30.80
CA SER A 24 -31.06 45.60 -31.70
C SER A 24 -32.55 45.30 -31.52
N GLY A 25 -33.20 46.05 -30.63
CA GLY A 25 -34.60 46.39 -30.79
C GLY A 25 -34.71 47.42 -31.92
N CYS A 26 -35.36 47.03 -33.00
CA CYS A 26 -35.70 47.88 -34.13
C CYS A 26 -36.27 49.24 -33.70
N PHE A 27 -35.72 50.33 -34.21
CA PHE A 27 -36.52 51.53 -34.45
C PHE A 27 -36.27 52.00 -35.89
N GLN A 28 -37.32 51.90 -36.69
CA GLN A 28 -37.37 52.29 -38.09
C GLN A 28 -37.03 53.77 -38.25
N LEU A 29 -36.03 54.07 -39.08
CA LEU A 29 -35.84 55.40 -39.65
C LEU A 29 -36.95 55.65 -40.68
N ASN A 30 -38.04 56.27 -40.21
CA ASN A 30 -39.04 56.86 -41.11
C ASN A 30 -38.51 58.21 -41.59
N LYS A 31 -38.15 58.30 -42.88
CA LYS A 31 -37.90 59.57 -43.56
C LYS A 31 -39.23 60.12 -44.07
N GLY A 32 -39.72 61.20 -43.50
CA GLY A 32 -40.79 62.00 -44.09
C GLY A 32 -41.42 63.00 -43.13
N SER A 33 -41.70 64.21 -43.64
CA SER A 33 -42.28 65.39 -42.96
C SER A 33 -41.21 66.26 -42.28
N LEU A 34 -40.68 67.34 -42.88
CA LEU A 34 -41.34 68.63 -43.19
C LEU A 34 -42.27 69.10 -42.06
N TRP A 35 -42.32 70.42 -41.84
CA TRP A 35 -43.10 71.15 -40.83
C TRP A 35 -42.34 71.55 -39.55
N LYS A 36 -41.84 72.78 -39.66
CA LYS A 36 -42.14 73.89 -38.74
C LYS A 36 -41.35 73.91 -37.43
N GLY A 37 -40.41 74.85 -37.39
CA GLY A 37 -39.89 75.38 -36.15
C GLY A 37 -41.04 75.83 -35.26
N GLN A 38 -41.26 75.08 -34.20
CA GLN A 38 -41.98 75.53 -33.03
C GLN A 38 -40.96 75.39 -31.90
N SER A 39 -40.26 76.48 -31.59
CA SER A 39 -39.49 76.56 -30.35
C SER A 39 -40.51 76.57 -29.21
N LYS A 40 -40.91 75.38 -28.75
CA LYS A 40 -41.59 75.25 -27.47
C LYS A 40 -40.58 75.76 -26.44
N SER A 41 -40.81 76.94 -25.89
CA SER A 41 -40.04 77.40 -24.74
C SER A 41 -40.42 76.45 -23.59
N ILE A 42 -39.68 75.34 -23.48
CA ILE A 42 -39.72 74.50 -22.29
C ILE A 42 -39.45 75.45 -21.14
N SER A 43 -40.43 75.57 -20.24
CA SER A 43 -40.31 76.48 -19.12
C SER A 43 -39.11 76.06 -18.28
N LYS A 44 -38.56 76.98 -17.48
CA LYS A 44 -37.40 76.63 -16.65
C LYS A 44 -37.77 75.48 -15.71
N GLU A 45 -39.03 75.41 -15.32
CA GLU A 45 -39.66 74.39 -14.47
C GLU A 45 -39.63 73.01 -15.13
N GLU A 46 -40.10 72.85 -16.38
CA GLU A 46 -40.09 71.54 -17.07
C GLU A 46 -38.65 71.00 -17.28
N ARG A 47 -37.66 71.88 -17.42
CA ARG A 47 -36.22 71.50 -17.45
C ARG A 47 -35.70 71.06 -16.09
N ILE A 48 -36.17 71.70 -15.01
CA ILE A 48 -35.79 71.36 -13.64
C ILE A 48 -36.35 69.99 -13.29
N ASP A 49 -37.62 69.72 -13.60
CA ASP A 49 -38.27 68.42 -13.35
C ASP A 49 -37.55 67.28 -14.08
N THR A 50 -37.21 67.50 -15.37
CA THR A 50 -36.46 66.50 -16.16
C THR A 50 -35.04 66.26 -15.62
N LEU A 51 -34.41 67.29 -15.04
CA LEU A 51 -33.09 67.15 -14.43
C LEU A 51 -33.18 66.40 -13.10
N GLU A 52 -34.21 66.65 -12.31
CA GLU A 52 -34.44 65.95 -11.04
C GLU A 52 -34.66 64.46 -11.27
N GLU A 53 -35.50 64.06 -12.23
CA GLU A 53 -35.72 62.66 -12.62
C GLU A 53 -34.40 61.96 -13.03
N LYS A 54 -33.55 62.65 -13.82
CA LYS A 54 -32.24 62.11 -14.22
C LYS A 54 -31.29 61.98 -13.04
N VAL A 55 -31.30 62.93 -12.11
CA VAL A 55 -30.48 62.89 -10.89
C VAL A 55 -30.92 61.72 -10.00
N GLU A 56 -32.22 61.50 -9.84
CA GLU A 56 -32.76 60.35 -9.11
C GLU A 56 -32.35 59.03 -9.76
N THR A 57 -32.50 58.92 -11.08
CA THR A 57 -32.10 57.71 -11.83
C THR A 57 -30.60 57.43 -11.70
N LEU A 58 -29.75 58.46 -11.79
CA LEU A 58 -28.32 58.33 -11.60
C LEU A 58 -27.96 57.94 -10.16
N SER A 59 -28.64 58.53 -9.18
CA SER A 59 -28.46 58.19 -7.75
C SER A 59 -28.79 56.72 -7.47
N TYR A 60 -29.91 56.22 -8.00
CA TYR A 60 -30.29 54.82 -7.90
C TYR A 60 -29.27 53.88 -8.56
N SER A 61 -28.83 54.25 -9.77
CA SER A 61 -27.83 53.48 -10.51
C SER A 61 -26.49 53.43 -9.77
N LEU A 62 -26.07 54.55 -9.16
CA LEU A 62 -24.85 54.64 -8.35
C LEU A 62 -24.95 53.75 -7.10
N GLY A 63 -26.09 53.73 -6.42
CA GLY A 63 -26.34 52.85 -5.28
C GLY A 63 -26.25 51.37 -5.65
N THR A 64 -26.83 51.00 -6.79
CA THR A 64 -26.78 49.64 -7.34
C THR A 64 -25.33 49.23 -7.65
N LEU A 65 -24.60 50.06 -8.40
CA LEU A 65 -23.19 49.82 -8.74
C LEU A 65 -22.28 49.75 -7.50
N THR A 66 -22.58 50.52 -6.46
CA THR A 66 -21.83 50.47 -5.19
C THR A 66 -22.02 49.12 -4.51
N THR A 67 -23.24 48.60 -4.50
CA THR A 67 -23.57 47.29 -3.93
C THR A 67 -22.91 46.16 -4.72
N GLU A 68 -23.01 46.21 -6.05
CA GLU A 68 -22.36 45.22 -6.93
C GLU A 68 -20.83 45.20 -6.76
N ASN A 69 -20.19 46.37 -6.63
CA ASN A 69 -18.76 46.45 -6.38
C ASN A 69 -18.35 45.85 -5.04
N TYR A 70 -19.18 46.01 -4.00
CA TYR A 70 -18.93 45.40 -2.70
C TYR A 70 -18.97 43.87 -2.78
N GLU A 71 -20.01 43.30 -3.39
CA GLU A 71 -20.15 41.86 -3.57
C GLU A 71 -19.02 41.29 -4.46
N LEU A 72 -18.63 42.00 -5.52
CA LEU A 72 -17.53 41.57 -6.38
C LEU A 72 -16.20 41.50 -5.61
N LYS A 73 -15.92 42.48 -4.75
CA LYS A 73 -14.72 42.50 -3.90
C LYS A 73 -14.71 41.36 -2.89
N LYS A 74 -15.87 41.04 -2.33
CA LYS A 74 -16.04 39.90 -1.42
C LYS A 74 -15.77 38.58 -2.16
N ASN A 75 -16.42 38.35 -3.29
CA ASN A 75 -16.24 37.15 -4.13
C ASN A 75 -14.78 37.00 -4.58
N PHE A 76 -14.10 38.09 -4.93
CA PHE A 76 -12.68 38.06 -5.28
C PHE A 76 -11.79 37.59 -4.11
N SER A 77 -12.11 38.04 -2.89
CA SER A 77 -11.38 37.65 -1.69
C SER A 77 -11.58 36.15 -1.37
N GLU A 78 -12.80 35.65 -1.54
CA GLU A 78 -13.12 34.22 -1.39
C GLU A 78 -12.41 33.38 -2.46
N LEU A 79 -12.34 33.85 -3.70
CA LEU A 79 -11.64 33.16 -4.79
C LEU A 79 -10.14 33.03 -4.53
N GLU A 80 -9.48 34.09 -4.05
CA GLU A 80 -8.06 34.03 -3.67
C GLU A 80 -7.82 33.05 -2.51
N ALA A 81 -8.74 32.98 -1.54
CA ALA A 81 -8.67 31.99 -0.47
C ALA A 81 -8.77 30.55 -1.00
N VAL A 82 -9.73 30.28 -1.89
CA VAL A 82 -9.89 28.96 -2.53
C VAL A 82 -8.67 28.59 -3.35
N LYS A 83 -8.12 29.52 -4.13
CA LYS A 83 -6.89 29.31 -4.93
C LYS A 83 -5.69 28.97 -4.05
N SER A 84 -5.53 29.65 -2.92
CA SER A 84 -4.47 29.35 -1.94
C SER A 84 -4.63 27.95 -1.36
N GLN A 85 -5.86 27.56 -1.00
CA GLN A 85 -6.16 26.23 -0.49
C GLN A 85 -5.88 25.14 -1.54
N LEU A 86 -6.33 25.35 -2.78
CA LEU A 86 -6.10 24.43 -3.89
C LEU A 86 -4.61 24.21 -4.14
N ASN A 87 -3.80 25.28 -4.08
CA ASN A 87 -2.36 25.16 -4.24
C ASN A 87 -1.71 24.33 -3.12
N LYS A 88 -2.15 24.50 -1.87
CA LYS A 88 -1.69 23.66 -0.75
C LYS A 88 -2.04 22.18 -0.98
N GLU A 89 -3.28 21.89 -1.36
CA GLU A 89 -3.72 20.53 -1.64
C GLU A 89 -2.94 19.91 -2.80
N TYR A 90 -2.71 20.66 -3.87
CA TYR A 90 -1.89 20.21 -5.00
C TYR A 90 -0.47 19.81 -4.55
N THR A 91 0.19 20.64 -3.73
CA THR A 91 1.54 20.31 -3.22
C THR A 91 1.56 19.06 -2.34
N GLN A 92 0.51 18.84 -1.53
CA GLN A 92 0.39 17.63 -0.70
C GLN A 92 0.13 16.38 -1.54
N ILE A 93 -0.72 16.48 -2.57
CA ILE A 93 -0.97 15.37 -3.49
C ILE A 93 0.33 15.03 -4.23
N LYS A 94 1.10 16.04 -4.65
CA LYS A 94 2.35 15.82 -5.35
C LYS A 94 3.39 15.11 -4.48
N SER A 95 3.54 15.51 -3.22
CA SER A 95 4.48 14.85 -2.31
C SER A 95 4.07 13.42 -1.98
N LYS A 96 2.76 13.16 -1.82
CA LYS A 96 2.22 11.80 -1.65
C LYS A 96 2.48 10.92 -2.87
N GLN A 97 2.32 11.46 -4.08
CA GLN A 97 2.63 10.73 -5.31
C GLN A 97 4.11 10.33 -5.35
N ASP A 98 5.02 11.27 -5.05
CA ASP A 98 6.45 10.99 -5.07
C ASP A 98 6.86 9.94 -4.01
N ALA A 99 6.17 9.91 -2.86
CA ALA A 99 6.35 8.87 -1.85
C ALA A 99 5.84 7.50 -2.33
N LEU A 100 4.67 7.47 -2.98
CA LEU A 100 4.08 6.24 -3.52
C LEU A 100 4.95 5.63 -4.62
N ASP A 101 5.50 6.46 -5.51
CA ASP A 101 6.41 6.01 -6.56
C ASP A 101 7.69 5.35 -5.98
N LYS A 102 8.24 5.92 -4.90
CA LYS A 102 9.40 5.33 -4.19
C LYS A 102 9.05 3.98 -3.57
N THR A 103 7.92 3.88 -2.88
CA THR A 103 7.45 2.63 -2.28
C THR A 103 7.21 1.57 -3.35
N GLN A 104 6.59 1.95 -4.48
CA GLN A 104 6.36 1.04 -5.60
C GLN A 104 7.67 0.52 -6.20
N ALA A 105 8.68 1.37 -6.35
CA ALA A 105 10.00 0.97 -6.83
C ALA A 105 10.67 -0.03 -5.86
N SER A 106 10.63 0.26 -4.55
CA SER A 106 11.15 -0.63 -3.51
C SER A 106 10.44 -2.00 -3.53
N ASN A 107 9.11 -2.01 -3.57
CA ASN A 107 8.32 -3.24 -3.62
C ASN A 107 8.64 -4.09 -4.86
N SER A 108 8.87 -3.47 -6.02
CA SER A 108 9.29 -4.17 -7.24
C SER A 108 10.63 -4.88 -7.06
N ILE A 109 11.61 -4.23 -6.43
CA ILE A 109 12.93 -4.79 -6.12
C ILE A 109 12.77 -6.00 -5.19
N THR A 110 12.06 -5.83 -4.07
CA THR A 110 11.82 -6.91 -3.10
C THR A 110 11.13 -8.10 -3.75
N ARG A 111 10.09 -7.88 -4.56
CA ARG A 111 9.38 -8.94 -5.26
C ARG A 111 10.28 -9.72 -6.22
N ASN A 112 11.16 -9.03 -6.94
CA ASN A 112 12.10 -9.68 -7.86
C ASN A 112 13.14 -10.49 -7.10
N HIS A 113 13.63 -9.98 -5.97
CA HIS A 113 14.55 -10.71 -5.09
C HIS A 113 13.92 -11.99 -4.54
N LEU A 114 12.72 -11.90 -3.95
CA LEU A 114 11.97 -13.06 -3.43
C LEU A 114 11.66 -14.08 -4.53
N LYS A 115 11.38 -13.63 -5.75
CA LYS A 115 11.19 -14.53 -6.90
C LYS A 115 12.47 -15.31 -7.22
N GLY A 116 13.64 -14.68 -7.08
CA GLY A 116 14.94 -15.32 -7.21
C GLY A 116 15.16 -16.39 -6.14
N GLU A 117 14.99 -16.02 -4.87
CA GLU A 117 15.13 -16.96 -3.74
C GLU A 117 14.16 -18.15 -3.85
N LEU A 118 12.93 -17.91 -4.31
CA LEU A 118 11.96 -18.97 -4.56
C LEU A 118 12.43 -19.95 -5.65
N ALA A 119 13.12 -19.46 -6.68
CA ALA A 119 13.68 -20.33 -7.72
C ALA A 119 14.84 -21.18 -7.17
N GLU A 120 15.72 -20.58 -6.37
CA GLU A 120 16.86 -21.27 -5.75
C GLU A 120 16.40 -22.36 -4.78
N THR A 121 15.45 -22.04 -3.90
CA THR A 121 14.85 -23.00 -2.96
C THR A 121 14.17 -24.15 -3.69
N LYS A 122 13.48 -23.90 -4.81
CA LYS A 122 12.89 -24.94 -5.65
C LYS A 122 13.96 -25.88 -6.23
N ILE A 123 15.09 -25.34 -6.70
CA ILE A 123 16.21 -26.14 -7.20
C ILE A 123 16.82 -26.99 -6.09
N ALA A 124 17.04 -26.41 -4.90
CA ALA A 124 17.56 -27.13 -3.74
C ALA A 124 16.64 -28.27 -3.30
N LEU A 125 15.32 -28.04 -3.29
CA LEU A 125 14.33 -29.05 -2.96
C LEU A 125 14.39 -30.23 -3.94
N GLU A 126 14.46 -29.96 -5.24
CA GLU A 126 14.58 -31.02 -6.25
C GLU A 126 15.88 -31.81 -6.11
N LYS A 127 16.99 -31.16 -5.72
CA LYS A 127 18.24 -31.86 -5.41
C LYS A 127 18.09 -32.80 -4.21
N ILE A 128 17.49 -32.32 -3.12
CA ILE A 128 17.26 -33.13 -1.91
C ILE A 128 16.37 -34.33 -2.22
N LYS A 129 15.30 -34.16 -3.01
CA LYS A 129 14.45 -35.27 -3.45
C LYS A 129 15.24 -36.36 -4.18
N ARG A 130 16.13 -35.97 -5.11
CA ARG A 130 16.99 -36.93 -5.82
C ARG A 130 17.94 -37.67 -4.88
N GLN A 131 18.55 -36.95 -3.94
CA GLN A 131 19.43 -37.55 -2.93
C GLN A 131 18.67 -38.55 -2.04
N LEU A 132 17.42 -38.25 -1.69
CA LEU A 132 16.59 -39.14 -0.89
C LEU A 132 16.25 -40.45 -1.63
N VAL A 133 15.95 -40.38 -2.93
CA VAL A 133 15.74 -41.57 -3.77
C VAL A 133 17.01 -42.43 -3.85
N GLN A 134 18.17 -41.78 -4.02
CA GLN A 134 19.45 -42.49 -4.05
C GLN A 134 19.77 -43.14 -2.70
N MET A 135 19.52 -42.46 -1.58
CA MET A 135 19.74 -43.01 -0.25
C MET A 135 18.84 -44.22 0.03
N GLU A 136 17.59 -44.24 -0.45
CA GLU A 136 16.70 -45.39 -0.29
C GLU A 136 17.16 -46.60 -1.13
N SER A 137 17.71 -46.37 -2.33
CA SER A 137 18.29 -47.44 -3.15
C SER A 137 19.56 -48.02 -2.53
N GLU A 138 20.45 -47.16 -2.01
CA GLU A 138 21.66 -47.55 -1.29
C GLU A 138 21.33 -48.36 -0.03
N LYS A 139 20.35 -47.91 0.77
CA LYS A 139 19.84 -48.63 1.93
C LYS A 139 19.29 -50.01 1.56
N SER A 140 18.54 -50.12 0.46
CA SER A 140 18.02 -51.40 -0.04
C SER A 140 19.15 -52.34 -0.46
N SER A 141 20.17 -51.82 -1.14
CA SER A 141 21.36 -52.59 -1.51
C SER A 141 22.14 -53.09 -0.28
N LEU A 142 22.34 -52.22 0.71
CA LEU A 142 23.01 -52.60 1.96
C LEU A 142 22.24 -53.68 2.71
N ARG A 143 20.91 -53.59 2.75
CA ARG A 143 20.06 -54.60 3.37
C ARG A 143 20.21 -55.96 2.69
N ALA A 144 20.21 -56.00 1.36
CA ALA A 144 20.43 -57.24 0.61
C ALA A 144 21.84 -57.83 0.87
N LYS A 145 22.87 -56.99 0.94
CA LYS A 145 24.23 -57.43 1.30
C LYS A 145 24.31 -57.99 2.71
N LEU A 146 23.59 -57.38 3.66
CA LEU A 146 23.52 -57.84 5.04
C LEU A 146 22.88 -59.23 5.14
N GLU A 147 21.77 -59.44 4.44
CA GLU A 147 21.04 -60.72 4.38
C GLU A 147 21.92 -61.84 3.79
N ILE A 148 22.68 -61.55 2.74
CA ILE A 148 23.64 -62.51 2.15
C ILE A 148 24.75 -62.85 3.15
N LEU A 149 25.28 -61.86 3.86
CA LEU A 149 26.32 -62.05 4.88
C LEU A 149 25.83 -62.89 6.05
N GLU A 150 24.60 -62.65 6.52
CA GLU A 150 23.94 -63.44 7.57
C GLU A 150 23.75 -64.89 7.12
N ALA A 151 23.20 -65.13 5.93
CA ALA A 151 23.05 -66.47 5.37
C ALA A 151 24.40 -67.21 5.20
N THR A 152 25.44 -66.49 4.78
CA THR A 152 26.80 -67.06 4.65
C THR A 152 27.38 -67.44 6.01
N ARG A 153 27.14 -66.61 7.04
CA ARG A 153 27.56 -66.91 8.41
C ARG A 153 26.82 -68.12 8.97
N GLU A 154 25.52 -68.23 8.73
CA GLU A 154 24.71 -69.38 9.14
C GLU A 154 25.19 -70.68 8.47
N ALA A 155 25.53 -70.63 7.17
CA ALA A 155 26.13 -71.76 6.45
C ALA A 155 27.53 -72.13 6.98
N ASN A 156 28.34 -71.14 7.35
CA ASN A 156 29.65 -71.37 7.98
C ASN A 156 29.51 -71.95 9.40
N THR A 157 28.51 -71.55 10.19
CA THR A 157 28.24 -72.16 11.51
C THR A 157 27.75 -73.61 11.41
N GLN A 158 27.07 -73.99 10.33
CA GLN A 158 26.72 -75.40 10.05
C GLN A 158 27.91 -76.22 9.54
N THR A 159 28.98 -75.58 9.05
CA THR A 159 30.25 -76.26 8.71
C THR A 159 31.27 -76.23 9.85
N GLU A 160 31.12 -75.32 10.83
CA GLU A 160 31.94 -75.25 12.05
C GLU A 160 31.45 -76.15 13.20
N GLU A 161 30.27 -76.77 13.11
CA GLU A 161 29.93 -77.92 13.99
C GLU A 161 30.83 -79.16 13.75
N ALA A 162 31.75 -79.11 12.77
CA ALA A 162 32.79 -80.10 12.54
C ALA A 162 34.21 -79.71 13.03
N VAL A 163 34.46 -78.51 13.56
CA VAL A 163 35.82 -78.14 14.05
C VAL A 163 35.78 -77.32 15.34
N ASP A 164 36.30 -77.98 16.38
CA ASP A 164 36.39 -77.59 17.79
C ASP A 164 37.31 -76.37 18.04
N LYS A 165 36.90 -75.53 19.02
CA LYS A 165 37.68 -74.63 19.89
C LYS A 165 38.90 -73.88 19.30
N THR A 166 38.82 -72.55 19.28
CA THR A 166 39.67 -71.73 20.18
C THR A 166 39.15 -70.30 20.34
N ALA A 167 39.21 -69.85 21.59
CA ALA A 167 38.72 -68.57 22.07
C ALA A 167 39.57 -67.38 21.60
N ASN A 168 38.90 -66.23 21.59
CA ASN A 168 39.28 -64.97 22.25
C ASN A 168 39.26 -63.78 21.28
N ILE A 169 38.35 -62.82 21.52
CA ILE A 169 38.60 -61.36 21.42
C ILE A 169 37.47 -60.65 22.19
N LYS A 170 37.85 -60.02 23.31
CA LYS A 170 37.15 -58.88 23.91
C LYS A 170 37.47 -57.64 23.08
N THR A 171 36.47 -56.86 22.68
CA THR A 171 36.19 -55.48 23.16
C THR A 171 35.21 -54.78 22.20
N GLU A 172 33.91 -54.87 22.51
CA GLU A 172 32.91 -53.93 21.99
C GLU A 172 32.67 -52.82 23.03
N LYS A 173 33.29 -51.66 22.81
CA LYS A 173 32.91 -50.40 23.43
C LYS A 173 33.45 -49.26 22.58
N SER A 174 32.68 -48.85 21.56
CA SER A 174 32.71 -47.50 20.97
C SER A 174 31.89 -47.44 19.66
N HIS A 175 30.55 -47.48 19.76
CA HIS A 175 29.68 -46.98 18.67
C HIS A 175 28.34 -46.42 19.17
N THR A 176 27.98 -46.63 20.44
CA THR A 176 26.66 -46.31 20.98
C THR A 176 26.51 -44.87 21.50
N ASP A 177 27.59 -44.14 21.75
CA ASP A 177 27.50 -42.78 22.32
C ASP A 177 27.31 -41.68 21.25
N GLN A 178 27.69 -41.95 20.00
CA GLN A 178 27.52 -41.01 18.89
C GLN A 178 26.09 -41.06 18.31
N SER A 179 25.50 -42.26 18.17
CA SER A 179 24.08 -42.41 17.81
C SER A 179 23.13 -41.87 18.88
N ARG A 180 23.46 -42.02 20.17
CA ARG A 180 22.61 -41.50 21.27
C ARG A 180 22.57 -39.97 21.31
N LYS A 181 23.71 -39.29 21.08
CA LYS A 181 23.77 -37.82 20.99
C LYS A 181 23.02 -37.26 19.76
N GLY A 182 23.07 -37.96 18.63
CA GLY A 182 22.33 -37.58 17.42
C GLY A 182 20.82 -37.67 17.64
N LEU A 183 20.34 -38.78 18.21
CA LEU A 183 18.92 -39.02 18.46
C LEU A 183 18.32 -38.02 19.47
N ILE A 184 19.08 -37.64 20.50
CA ILE A 184 18.66 -36.64 21.49
C ILE A 184 18.54 -35.26 20.87
N LYS A 185 19.50 -34.84 20.02
CA LYS A 185 19.42 -33.57 19.28
C LYS A 185 18.25 -33.52 18.33
N GLU A 186 18.03 -34.59 17.56
CA GLU A 186 16.92 -34.67 16.60
C GLU A 186 15.56 -34.63 17.32
N THR A 187 15.44 -35.32 18.46
CA THR A 187 14.23 -35.29 19.28
C THR A 187 13.99 -33.91 19.90
N GLN A 188 15.04 -33.21 20.32
CA GLN A 188 14.94 -31.85 20.87
C GLN A 188 14.53 -30.83 19.80
N GLU A 189 15.11 -30.90 18.61
CA GLU A 189 14.74 -29.99 17.51
C GLU A 189 13.32 -30.23 17.02
N LYS A 190 12.88 -31.48 16.94
CA LYS A 190 11.50 -31.79 16.55
C LYS A 190 10.47 -31.23 17.55
N ARG A 191 10.78 -31.28 18.86
CA ARG A 191 9.94 -30.68 19.90
C ARG A 191 9.92 -29.16 19.83
N LYS A 192 11.08 -28.55 19.54
CA LYS A 192 11.21 -27.10 19.37
C LYS A 192 10.39 -26.61 18.16
N LEU A 193 10.44 -27.34 17.04
CA LEU A 193 9.64 -27.03 15.85
C LEU A 193 8.13 -27.13 16.12
N SER A 194 7.68 -28.21 16.76
CA SER A 194 6.28 -28.38 17.16
C SER A 194 5.79 -27.26 18.08
N LEU A 195 6.63 -26.83 19.04
CA LEU A 195 6.28 -25.74 19.94
C LEU A 195 6.18 -24.39 19.22
N VAL A 196 7.07 -24.13 18.25
CA VAL A 196 7.03 -22.92 17.41
C VAL A 196 5.74 -22.89 16.59
N GLU A 197 5.32 -24.00 16.00
CA GLU A 197 4.06 -24.11 15.25
C GLU A 197 2.84 -23.84 16.14
N ASP A 198 2.77 -24.47 17.33
CA ASP A 198 1.66 -24.26 18.27
C ASP A 198 1.53 -22.79 18.73
N LEU A 199 2.66 -22.12 18.96
CA LEU A 199 2.69 -20.71 19.34
C LEU A 199 2.24 -19.80 18.20
N LEU A 200 2.65 -20.08 16.96
CA LEU A 200 2.20 -19.34 15.78
C LEU A 200 0.69 -19.45 15.59
N ASP A 201 0.14 -20.66 15.68
CA ASP A 201 -1.30 -20.88 15.57
C ASP A 201 -2.08 -20.14 16.66
N LYS A 202 -1.55 -20.13 17.90
CA LYS A 202 -2.16 -19.39 19.01
C LYS A 202 -2.12 -17.88 18.79
N ALA A 203 -0.99 -17.35 18.34
CA ALA A 203 -0.84 -15.93 18.02
C ALA A 203 -1.81 -15.49 16.90
N ILE A 204 -1.96 -16.30 15.86
CA ILE A 204 -2.88 -16.04 14.75
C ILE A 204 -4.34 -16.02 15.22
N ARG A 205 -4.73 -16.92 16.13
CA ARG A 205 -6.08 -16.91 16.72
C ARG A 205 -6.33 -15.63 17.50
N LEU A 206 -5.42 -15.26 18.41
CA LEU A 206 -5.52 -14.04 19.22
C LEU A 206 -5.63 -12.79 18.34
N TYR A 207 -4.82 -12.71 17.28
CA TYR A 207 -4.88 -11.60 16.33
C TYR A 207 -6.24 -11.50 15.62
N ARG A 208 -6.83 -12.62 15.21
CA ARG A 208 -8.15 -12.67 14.57
C ARG A 208 -9.28 -12.27 15.52
N GLU A 209 -9.10 -12.51 16.80
CA GLU A 209 -10.01 -12.10 17.87
C GLU A 209 -9.77 -10.64 18.32
N GLU A 210 -8.91 -9.90 17.61
CA GLU A 210 -8.48 -8.53 17.93
C GLU A 210 -7.75 -8.36 19.28
N HIS A 211 -7.29 -9.46 19.88
CA HIS A 211 -6.40 -9.46 21.04
C HIS A 211 -4.95 -9.24 20.58
N PHE A 212 -4.67 -8.02 20.09
CA PHE A 212 -3.40 -7.70 19.41
C PHE A 212 -2.19 -7.77 20.35
N GLU A 213 -2.33 -7.31 21.59
CA GLU A 213 -1.28 -7.36 22.60
C GLU A 213 -0.90 -8.81 22.95
N ASP A 214 -1.90 -9.67 23.17
CA ASP A 214 -1.69 -11.09 23.46
C ASP A 214 -1.10 -11.84 22.26
N ALA A 215 -1.48 -11.46 21.04
CA ALA A 215 -0.91 -12.02 19.82
C ALA A 215 0.59 -11.68 19.68
N ILE A 216 0.96 -10.43 20.00
CA ILE A 216 2.36 -9.97 20.00
C ILE A 216 3.18 -10.80 20.99
N GLU A 217 2.69 -11.00 22.21
CA GLU A 217 3.38 -11.80 23.22
C GLU A 217 3.71 -13.22 22.70
N LYS A 218 2.75 -13.89 22.04
CA LYS A 218 2.99 -15.22 21.47
C LYS A 218 3.97 -15.21 20.30
N TRP A 219 3.97 -14.18 19.46
CA TRP A 219 5.00 -14.03 18.42
C TRP A 219 6.38 -13.71 18.99
N GLU A 220 6.47 -12.99 20.11
CA GLU A 220 7.73 -12.77 20.81
C GLU A 220 8.28 -14.08 21.39
N GLU A 221 7.42 -14.93 21.96
CA GLU A 221 7.81 -16.29 22.40
C GLU A 221 8.36 -17.13 21.24
N VAL A 222 7.76 -17.02 20.04
CA VAL A 222 8.29 -17.67 18.83
C VAL A 222 9.69 -17.16 18.50
N LEU A 223 9.95 -15.86 18.63
CA LEU A 223 11.26 -15.27 18.34
C LEU A 223 12.32 -15.61 19.38
N VAL A 224 11.94 -15.89 20.63
CA VAL A 224 12.86 -16.44 21.65
C VAL A 224 13.32 -17.85 21.26
N LEU A 225 12.42 -18.67 20.71
CA LEU A 225 12.74 -20.03 20.25
C LEU A 225 13.50 -20.02 18.92
N ASP A 226 13.01 -19.26 17.94
CA ASP A 226 13.59 -19.12 16.61
C ASP A 226 13.70 -17.64 16.21
N PRO A 227 14.85 -16.99 16.51
CA PRO A 227 15.10 -15.60 16.15
C PRO A 227 15.09 -15.31 14.64
N SER A 228 15.18 -16.35 13.81
CA SER A 228 15.17 -16.25 12.35
C SER A 228 13.77 -16.30 11.75
N LYS A 229 12.74 -16.56 12.57
CA LYS A 229 11.34 -16.65 12.12
C LYS A 229 10.78 -15.28 11.73
N LEU A 230 11.00 -14.89 10.48
CA LEU A 230 10.60 -13.58 9.94
C LEU A 230 9.08 -13.34 10.01
N GLU A 231 8.28 -14.40 9.89
CA GLU A 231 6.82 -14.34 10.01
C GLU A 231 6.37 -13.71 11.34
N ALA A 232 6.99 -14.10 12.46
CA ALA A 232 6.66 -13.54 13.77
C ALA A 232 7.05 -12.05 13.87
N LYS A 233 8.22 -11.65 13.34
CA LYS A 233 8.64 -10.22 13.32
C LYS A 233 7.66 -9.35 12.53
N PHE A 234 7.30 -9.81 11.34
CA PHE A 234 6.39 -9.08 10.45
C PHE A 234 4.99 -8.95 11.06
N ASN A 235 4.48 -10.03 11.66
CA ASN A 235 3.16 -10.01 12.28
C ASN A 235 3.09 -9.12 13.54
N ILE A 236 4.17 -9.05 14.33
CA ILE A 236 4.27 -8.09 15.45
C ILE A 236 4.13 -6.66 14.95
N GLU A 237 4.83 -6.29 13.87
CA GLU A 237 4.76 -4.94 13.30
C GLU A 237 3.33 -4.60 12.85
N ILE A 238 2.65 -5.52 12.17
CA ILE A 238 1.25 -5.35 11.76
C ILE A 238 0.34 -5.15 12.97
N ALA A 239 0.47 -5.97 14.02
CA ALA A 239 -0.36 -5.84 15.21
C ALA A 239 -0.11 -4.53 15.96
N GLN A 240 1.13 -4.05 16.02
CA GLN A 240 1.44 -2.74 16.59
C GLN A 240 0.76 -1.60 15.83
N ASP A 241 0.71 -1.68 14.50
CA ASP A 241 0.02 -0.68 13.68
C ASP A 241 -1.50 -0.73 13.89
N ARG A 242 -2.09 -1.92 14.07
CA ARG A 242 -3.52 -2.06 14.45
C ARG A 242 -3.85 -1.43 15.79
N ILE A 243 -2.99 -1.60 16.79
CA ILE A 243 -3.15 -0.97 18.11
C ILE A 243 -3.15 0.56 17.97
N LYS A 244 -2.19 1.12 17.22
CA LYS A 244 -2.12 2.58 16.97
C LYS A 244 -3.37 3.09 16.24
N GLU A 245 -3.83 2.37 15.21
CA GLU A 245 -5.04 2.70 14.46
C GLU A 245 -6.27 2.76 15.38
N LYS A 246 -6.45 1.73 16.23
CA LYS A 246 -7.56 1.66 17.19
C LYS A 246 -7.51 2.78 18.22
N GLN A 247 -6.31 3.20 18.64
CA GLN A 247 -6.14 4.34 19.55
C GLN A 247 -6.52 5.66 18.89
N ILE A 248 -6.08 5.90 17.65
CA ILE A 248 -6.43 7.09 16.87
C ILE A 248 -7.94 7.21 16.68
N GLN A 249 -8.62 6.10 16.33
CA GLN A 249 -10.07 6.06 16.18
C GLN A 249 -10.80 6.43 17.48
N LYS A 250 -10.38 5.87 18.61
CA LYS A 250 -10.95 6.22 19.93
C LYS A 250 -10.77 7.70 20.26
N ASP A 251 -9.61 8.27 19.96
CA ASP A 251 -9.34 9.68 20.26
C ASP A 251 -10.15 10.62 19.33
N LEU A 252 -10.31 10.26 18.06
CA LEU A 252 -11.22 10.95 17.13
C LEU A 252 -12.68 10.94 17.63
N GLU A 253 -13.17 9.77 18.07
CA GLU A 253 -14.53 9.63 18.58
C GLU A 253 -14.77 10.49 19.82
N LYS A 254 -13.83 10.49 20.78
CA LYS A 254 -13.89 11.38 21.95
C LYS A 254 -13.93 12.86 21.55
N THR A 255 -13.13 13.25 20.57
CA THR A 255 -13.05 14.64 20.09
C THR A 255 -14.37 15.06 19.43
N HIS A 256 -14.99 14.18 18.64
CA HIS A 256 -16.31 14.42 18.04
C HIS A 256 -17.42 14.54 19.09
N ILE A 257 -17.43 13.68 20.11
CA ILE A 257 -18.40 13.74 21.21
C ILE A 257 -18.26 15.07 21.97
N GLN A 258 -17.05 15.56 22.17
CA GLN A 258 -16.81 16.79 22.93
C GLN A 258 -17.15 18.06 22.16
N LYS A 259 -17.04 18.06 20.83
CA LYS A 259 -17.42 19.21 19.97
C LYS A 259 -18.95 19.35 19.81
N ASN A 260 -19.70 18.27 20.03
CA ASN A 260 -21.15 18.21 19.87
C ASN A 260 -21.93 18.32 21.20
N ARG A 261 -21.26 18.57 22.32
CA ARG A 261 -21.85 18.95 23.61
C ARG A 261 -21.66 20.44 23.85
#